data_AF-A0A4Q2A3B5-F1
#
_entry.id   AF-A0A4Q2A3B5-F1
#
_cell.length_a   1.000
_cell.length_b   1.000
_cell.length_c   1.000
_cell.angle_alpha   90.00
_cell.angle_beta   90.00
_cell.angle_gamma   90.00
#
_symmetry.space_group_name_H-M   'P 1'
#
loop_
_entity.id
_entity.type
_entity.pdbx_description
1 polymer ?
#
loop_
_entity_poly.entity_id
_entity_poly.type
_entity_poly.pdbx_seq_one_letter_code
_entity_poly.pdbx_strand_id
1 'polypeptide(L)'
;MDNAVTHRKSHFCTLLGTSLVSRKGDLLNRLRDRNILILLAALFTFVLAISTSKIGEYPYYDEKLRASERTLSIFMNIAGKEREYLHTHDLIGKDYSGITTTLGSIKSKKTSINPNFSAVIMDMLLACGLKRGDEVAINLSGSFPALNFAAIVAVEELGCIPVIISSIGSSTYGANDPKQTYQDMEHQVYEAGLISVRSILVSPGGDGDIGLNMDPEILLNIEERLARYGYTIYNEPNINTNLDKRMNLMKDAKVLINVGGNLVSQFHSDIGYTWDYGLILPTQKLNYREDGLIGRFLGLDKPVIQMLNVVDIAVKYQLPIEPDIIAKPGEGDVFVGRIYYGVSVCAGILLFLMVVIRDGYLQRKEKSKKIRDCILSKNGMGYDLDSSVIGAATSNQCKQS
;
A
#
# COMPACT_ATOMS: atom_id res chain seq x y z
N MET A 1 -15.41 -92.09 -25.01
CA MET A 1 -15.47 -90.95 -25.95
C MET A 1 -16.53 -90.00 -25.46
N ASP A 2 -16.09 -88.80 -25.15
CA ASP A 2 -16.82 -87.53 -25.05
C ASP A 2 -18.12 -87.48 -24.24
N ASN A 3 -18.01 -87.03 -22.99
CA ASN A 3 -18.88 -86.01 -22.38
C ASN A 3 -18.47 -85.76 -20.91
N ALA A 4 -17.50 -84.87 -20.67
CA ALA A 4 -17.22 -84.39 -19.30
C ALA A 4 -16.44 -83.05 -19.16
N VAL A 5 -16.22 -82.25 -20.23
CA VAL A 5 -15.25 -81.12 -20.16
C VAL A 5 -15.85 -79.73 -20.42
N THR A 6 -17.15 -79.58 -20.72
CA THR A 6 -17.71 -78.30 -21.20
C THR A 6 -18.62 -77.53 -20.24
N HIS A 7 -18.62 -77.81 -18.93
CA HIS A 7 -19.46 -77.05 -17.97
C HIS A 7 -18.73 -76.24 -16.88
N ARG A 8 -17.39 -76.25 -16.82
CA ARG A 8 -16.62 -75.47 -15.80
C ARG A 8 -15.98 -74.17 -16.29
N LYS A 9 -15.94 -73.89 -17.60
CA LYS A 9 -15.28 -72.68 -18.13
C LYS A 9 -16.21 -71.47 -18.32
N SER A 10 -17.52 -71.65 -18.51
CA SER A 10 -18.43 -70.50 -18.69
C SER A 10 -18.83 -69.81 -17.37
N HIS A 11 -18.92 -70.54 -16.25
CA HIS A 11 -19.23 -69.93 -14.95
C HIS A 11 -18.08 -69.09 -14.38
N PHE A 12 -16.83 -69.40 -14.71
CA PHE A 12 -15.67 -68.69 -14.16
C PHE A 12 -15.45 -67.31 -14.81
N CYS A 13 -15.74 -67.15 -16.11
CA CYS A 13 -15.63 -65.86 -16.82
C CYS A 13 -16.74 -64.87 -16.44
N THR A 14 -17.96 -65.32 -16.16
CA THR A 14 -19.09 -64.44 -15.82
C THR A 14 -19.00 -63.91 -14.38
N LEU A 15 -18.43 -64.69 -13.45
CA LEU A 15 -18.18 -64.26 -12.06
C LEU A 15 -17.02 -63.25 -11.95
N LEU A 16 -15.98 -63.38 -12.77
CA LEU A 16 -14.86 -62.42 -12.81
C LEU A 16 -15.28 -61.07 -13.44
N GLY A 17 -16.04 -61.09 -14.53
CA GLY A 17 -16.54 -59.89 -15.21
C GLY A 17 -17.53 -59.06 -14.38
N THR A 18 -18.45 -59.72 -13.66
CA THR A 18 -19.41 -59.04 -12.75
C THR A 18 -18.72 -58.45 -11.51
N SER A 19 -17.70 -59.12 -10.96
CA SER A 19 -16.93 -58.58 -9.81
C SER A 19 -16.07 -57.36 -10.18
N LEU A 20 -15.53 -57.31 -11.40
CA LEU A 20 -14.71 -56.19 -11.89
C LEU A 20 -15.57 -54.95 -12.19
N VAL A 21 -16.75 -55.13 -12.78
CA VAL A 21 -17.71 -54.03 -13.04
C VAL A 21 -18.27 -53.47 -11.72
N SER A 22 -18.64 -54.35 -10.75
CA SER A 22 -19.08 -53.93 -9.42
C SER A 22 -17.98 -53.17 -8.66
N ARG A 23 -16.72 -53.65 -8.69
CA ARG A 23 -15.58 -52.97 -8.05
C ARG A 23 -15.26 -51.62 -8.70
N LYS A 24 -15.45 -51.48 -10.02
CA LYS A 24 -15.22 -50.21 -10.75
C LYS A 24 -16.32 -49.19 -10.41
N GLY A 25 -17.58 -49.63 -10.29
CA GLY A 25 -18.70 -48.82 -9.83
C GLY A 25 -18.53 -48.33 -8.39
N ASP A 26 -18.13 -49.21 -7.47
CA ASP A 26 -17.84 -48.85 -6.07
C ASP A 26 -16.67 -47.87 -5.94
N LEU A 27 -15.63 -48.02 -6.77
CA LEU A 27 -14.50 -47.11 -6.78
C LEU A 27 -14.88 -45.72 -7.30
N LEU A 28 -15.67 -45.66 -8.38
CA LEU A 28 -16.18 -44.40 -8.94
C LEU A 28 -17.15 -43.70 -7.97
N ASN A 29 -17.99 -44.46 -7.26
CA ASN A 29 -18.86 -43.93 -6.21
C ASN A 29 -18.04 -43.38 -5.04
N ARG A 30 -17.03 -44.11 -4.55
CA ARG A 30 -16.15 -43.62 -3.48
C ARG A 30 -15.34 -42.38 -3.87
N LEU A 31 -14.85 -42.31 -5.11
CA LEU A 31 -14.15 -41.12 -5.61
C LEU A 31 -15.09 -39.92 -5.74
N ARG A 32 -16.33 -40.15 -6.18
CA ARG A 32 -17.39 -39.14 -6.26
C ARG A 32 -17.76 -38.63 -4.86
N ASP A 33 -17.96 -39.51 -3.89
CA ASP A 33 -18.35 -39.16 -2.52
C ASP A 33 -17.25 -38.35 -1.80
N ARG A 34 -15.98 -38.63 -2.10
CA ARG A 34 -14.83 -37.90 -1.55
C ARG A 34 -14.71 -36.49 -2.13
N ASN A 35 -14.86 -36.35 -3.45
CA ASN A 35 -14.86 -35.04 -4.10
C ASN A 35 -16.04 -34.18 -3.64
N ILE A 36 -17.22 -34.79 -3.44
CA ILE A 36 -18.38 -34.14 -2.85
C ILE A 36 -18.05 -33.63 -1.44
N LEU A 37 -17.37 -34.43 -0.62
CA LEU A 37 -17.02 -34.03 0.75
C LEU A 37 -16.04 -32.84 0.80
N ILE A 38 -15.04 -32.82 -0.09
CA ILE A 38 -14.09 -31.69 -0.20
C ILE A 38 -14.82 -30.42 -0.65
N LEU A 39 -15.71 -30.55 -1.65
CA LEU A 39 -16.54 -29.44 -2.13
C LEU A 39 -17.47 -28.90 -1.05
N LEU A 40 -18.11 -29.78 -0.27
CA LEU A 40 -18.96 -29.38 0.86
C LEU A 40 -18.17 -28.68 1.97
N ALA A 41 -16.95 -29.15 2.28
CA ALA A 41 -16.09 -28.50 3.26
C ALA A 41 -15.59 -27.12 2.78
N ALA A 42 -15.27 -26.98 1.49
CA ALA A 42 -14.91 -25.70 0.88
C ALA A 42 -16.10 -24.72 0.90
N LEU A 43 -17.29 -25.19 0.50
CA LEU A 43 -18.51 -24.40 0.51
C LEU A 43 -18.89 -23.96 1.93
N PHE A 44 -18.80 -24.86 2.90
CA PHE A 44 -19.05 -24.54 4.30
C PHE A 44 -18.08 -23.48 4.84
N THR A 45 -16.79 -23.59 4.50
CA THR A 45 -15.77 -22.59 4.87
C THR A 45 -16.06 -21.23 4.22
N PHE A 46 -16.48 -21.23 2.95
CA PHE A 46 -16.87 -20.02 2.22
C PHE A 46 -18.11 -19.35 2.82
N VAL A 47 -19.15 -20.14 3.14
CA VAL A 47 -20.36 -19.64 3.81
C VAL A 47 -20.03 -19.10 5.20
N LEU A 48 -19.16 -19.75 5.97
CA LEU A 48 -18.66 -19.22 7.24
C LEU A 48 -17.91 -17.90 7.06
N ALA A 49 -17.07 -17.78 6.03
CA ALA A 49 -16.35 -16.55 5.74
C ALA A 49 -17.28 -15.37 5.45
N ILE A 50 -18.36 -15.58 4.69
CA ILE A 50 -19.35 -14.54 4.38
C ILE A 50 -20.27 -14.24 5.56
N SER A 51 -20.72 -15.26 6.30
CA SER A 51 -21.69 -15.08 7.40
C SER A 51 -21.06 -14.53 8.68
N THR A 52 -19.74 -14.71 8.84
CA THR A 52 -19.01 -14.24 10.02
C THR A 52 -18.02 -13.12 9.71
N SER A 53 -17.94 -12.68 8.45
CA SER A 53 -17.26 -11.44 8.14
C SER A 53 -18.02 -10.29 8.78
N LYS A 54 -17.30 -9.50 9.58
CA LYS A 54 -17.80 -8.21 10.05
C LYS A 54 -17.01 -7.13 9.32
N ILE A 55 -17.74 -6.15 8.79
CA ILE A 55 -17.15 -4.86 8.48
C ILE A 55 -16.86 -4.25 9.85
N GLY A 56 -15.58 -4.11 10.21
CA GLY A 56 -15.21 -3.47 11.47
C GLY A 56 -15.61 -2.00 11.46
N GLU A 57 -15.87 -1.42 12.64
CA GLU A 57 -15.90 0.03 12.79
C GLU A 57 -14.56 0.60 12.30
N TYR A 58 -14.61 1.62 11.46
CA TYR A 58 -13.42 2.20 10.88
C TYR A 58 -12.76 3.11 11.91
N PRO A 59 -11.53 2.81 12.38
CA PRO A 59 -10.86 3.68 13.34
C PRO A 59 -10.64 5.05 12.70
N TYR A 60 -11.09 6.10 13.38
CA TYR A 60 -10.90 7.48 12.95
C TYR A 60 -11.64 7.88 11.66
N TYR A 61 -12.80 7.26 11.36
CA TYR A 61 -13.59 7.62 10.17
C TYR A 61 -14.00 9.09 10.18
N ASP A 62 -14.55 9.57 11.30
CA ASP A 62 -15.04 10.94 11.42
C ASP A 62 -13.89 11.94 11.30
N GLU A 63 -12.73 11.65 11.90
CA GLU A 63 -11.51 12.45 11.76
C GLU A 63 -11.04 12.53 10.31
N LYS A 64 -11.02 11.40 9.60
CA LYS A 64 -10.61 11.34 8.18
C LYS A 64 -11.58 12.10 7.29
N LEU A 65 -12.88 12.01 7.56
CA LEU A 65 -13.91 12.75 6.83
C LEU A 65 -13.75 14.25 7.07
N ARG A 66 -13.64 14.68 8.33
CA ARG A 66 -13.39 16.10 8.69
C ARG A 66 -12.11 16.64 8.05
N ALA A 67 -11.03 15.86 8.07
CA ALA A 67 -9.78 16.24 7.39
C ALA A 67 -9.99 16.48 5.89
N SER A 68 -10.78 15.64 5.24
CA SER A 68 -11.05 15.76 3.80
C SER A 68 -11.97 16.95 3.50
N GLU A 69 -13.01 17.17 4.29
CA GLU A 69 -13.90 18.34 4.18
C GLU A 69 -13.15 19.66 4.40
N ARG A 70 -12.29 19.72 5.42
CA ARG A 70 -11.44 20.87 5.70
C ARG A 70 -10.44 21.12 4.57
N THR A 71 -9.83 20.06 4.03
CA THR A 71 -8.93 20.17 2.86
C THR A 71 -9.68 20.70 1.63
N LEU A 72 -10.92 20.26 1.38
CA LEU A 72 -11.74 20.78 0.29
C LEU A 72 -12.09 22.27 0.50
N SER A 73 -12.38 22.67 1.74
CA SER A 73 -12.65 24.08 2.08
C SER A 73 -11.44 24.98 1.79
N ILE A 74 -10.23 24.48 2.04
CA ILE A 74 -8.97 25.15 1.66
C ILE A 74 -8.87 25.30 0.15
N PHE A 75 -9.18 24.25 -0.62
CA PHE A 75 -9.15 24.29 -2.08
C PHE A 75 -10.13 25.33 -2.65
N MET A 76 -11.34 25.41 -2.10
CA MET A 76 -12.33 26.42 -2.46
C MET A 76 -11.85 27.85 -2.14
N ASN A 77 -11.24 28.02 -0.96
CA ASN A 77 -10.67 29.30 -0.54
C ASN A 77 -9.58 29.78 -1.51
N ILE A 78 -8.60 28.92 -1.82
CA ILE A 78 -7.49 29.25 -2.75
C ILE A 78 -8.01 29.60 -4.14
N ALA A 79 -8.98 28.84 -4.64
CA ALA A 79 -9.58 29.09 -5.96
C ALA A 79 -10.45 30.37 -5.99
N GLY A 80 -10.80 30.95 -4.84
CA GLY A 80 -11.69 32.11 -4.74
C GLY A 80 -13.11 31.83 -5.26
N LYS A 81 -13.59 30.59 -5.13
CA LYS A 81 -14.85 30.13 -5.71
C LYS A 81 -15.77 29.52 -4.67
N GLU A 82 -16.99 30.04 -4.60
CA GLU A 82 -18.15 29.36 -4.03
C GLU A 82 -18.90 28.65 -5.17
N ARG A 83 -18.51 27.42 -5.52
CA ARG A 83 -19.18 26.63 -6.57
C ARG A 83 -19.60 25.27 -6.04
N GLU A 84 -20.65 24.72 -6.66
CA GLU A 84 -21.11 23.35 -6.42
C GLU A 84 -20.04 22.31 -6.77
N TYR A 85 -19.20 22.59 -7.77
CA TYR A 85 -18.08 21.74 -8.21
C TYR A 85 -16.83 22.58 -8.48
N LEU A 86 -15.68 22.09 -8.00
CA LEU A 86 -14.36 22.67 -8.25
C LEU A 86 -13.60 21.78 -9.25
N HIS A 87 -13.02 22.39 -10.28
CA HIS A 87 -12.23 21.67 -11.27
C HIS A 87 -10.75 21.65 -10.89
N THR A 88 -10.03 20.60 -11.23
CA THR A 88 -8.59 20.54 -10.90
C THR A 88 -7.81 21.65 -11.58
N HIS A 89 -8.20 22.07 -12.79
CA HIS A 89 -7.52 23.15 -13.50
C HIS A 89 -7.54 24.49 -12.75
N ASP A 90 -8.46 24.66 -11.78
CA ASP A 90 -8.54 25.87 -10.96
C ASP A 90 -7.41 25.97 -9.93
N LEU A 91 -6.66 24.88 -9.71
CA LEU A 91 -5.56 24.79 -8.76
C LEU A 91 -4.25 24.33 -9.42
N ILE A 92 -4.21 24.33 -10.76
CA ILE A 92 -3.01 24.02 -11.55
C ILE A 92 -2.25 25.32 -11.83
N GLY A 93 -0.93 25.28 -11.63
CA GLY A 93 -0.05 26.39 -11.99
C GLY A 93 0.31 26.45 -13.47
N LYS A 94 1.27 27.31 -13.77
CA LYS A 94 1.75 27.59 -15.13
C LYS A 94 2.57 26.42 -15.67
N ASP A 95 2.64 26.34 -16.98
CA ASP A 95 3.58 25.46 -17.69
C ASP A 95 5.03 25.83 -17.35
N TYR A 96 5.36 27.12 -17.26
CA TYR A 96 6.68 27.62 -16.85
C TYR A 96 6.60 29.02 -16.22
N SER A 97 7.58 29.35 -15.38
CA SER A 97 7.80 30.68 -14.81
C SER A 97 9.26 30.88 -14.40
N GLY A 98 9.62 32.10 -13.99
CA GLY A 98 10.93 32.39 -13.41
C GLY A 98 11.25 31.68 -12.08
N ILE A 99 10.28 31.02 -11.44
CA ILE A 99 10.50 30.20 -10.22
C ILE A 99 10.30 28.70 -10.46
N THR A 100 10.25 28.28 -11.73
CA THR A 100 10.12 26.87 -12.10
C THR A 100 11.47 26.17 -12.02
N THR A 101 11.59 25.21 -11.10
CA THR A 101 12.86 24.53 -10.82
C THR A 101 13.03 23.20 -11.54
N THR A 102 11.92 22.53 -11.84
CA THR A 102 11.91 21.16 -12.35
C THR A 102 10.69 20.91 -13.24
N LEU A 103 10.78 19.89 -14.10
CA LEU A 103 9.63 19.41 -14.87
C LEU A 103 8.74 18.52 -13.99
N GLY A 104 7.45 18.80 -14.01
CA GLY A 104 6.41 18.03 -13.34
C GLY A 104 5.45 17.38 -14.33
N SER A 105 4.82 16.29 -13.90
CA SER A 105 3.74 15.62 -14.65
C SER A 105 2.39 16.26 -14.34
N ILE A 106 1.69 16.75 -15.37
CA ILE A 106 0.32 17.27 -15.22
C ILE A 106 -0.62 16.22 -14.61
N LYS A 107 -0.45 14.95 -15.00
CA LYS A 107 -1.17 13.81 -14.44
C LYS A 107 -0.99 13.71 -12.93
N SER A 108 0.25 13.83 -12.45
CA SER A 108 0.54 13.81 -11.02
C SER A 108 -0.05 15.03 -10.30
N LYS A 109 -0.03 16.21 -10.92
CA LYS A 109 -0.64 17.42 -10.33
C LYS A 109 -2.15 17.30 -10.19
N LYS A 110 -2.85 16.94 -11.26
CA LYS A 110 -4.30 16.72 -11.22
C LYS A 110 -4.68 15.64 -10.21
N THR A 111 -3.94 14.53 -10.18
CA THR A 111 -4.15 13.46 -9.18
C THR A 111 -4.00 13.99 -7.75
N SER A 112 -2.99 14.83 -7.50
CA SER A 112 -2.72 15.40 -6.17
C SER A 112 -3.81 16.34 -5.65
N ILE A 113 -4.61 16.93 -6.55
CA ILE A 113 -5.71 17.84 -6.22
C ILE A 113 -6.94 16.98 -5.84
N ASN A 114 -6.80 16.30 -4.69
CA ASN A 114 -7.83 15.44 -4.14
C ASN A 114 -7.84 15.60 -2.60
N PRO A 115 -8.94 16.07 -2.00
CA PRO A 115 -9.00 16.34 -0.56
C PRO A 115 -8.80 15.09 0.31
N ASN A 116 -9.11 13.91 -0.23
CA ASN A 116 -9.00 12.63 0.48
C ASN A 116 -7.54 12.22 0.73
N PHE A 117 -6.56 12.90 0.15
CA PHE A 117 -5.16 12.70 0.54
C PHE A 117 -4.89 13.05 2.01
N SER A 118 -5.68 13.93 2.63
CA SER A 118 -5.57 14.22 4.06
C SER A 118 -5.91 12.98 4.90
N ALA A 119 -6.96 12.24 4.53
CA ALA A 119 -7.29 10.95 5.14
C ALA A 119 -6.21 9.88 4.90
N VAL A 120 -5.58 9.88 3.72
CA VAL A 120 -4.45 8.97 3.38
C VAL A 120 -3.23 9.27 4.24
N ILE A 121 -2.85 10.54 4.37
CA ILE A 121 -1.72 10.94 5.21
C ILE A 121 -2.03 10.65 6.68
N MET A 122 -3.26 10.91 7.13
CA MET A 122 -3.72 10.55 8.47
C MET A 122 -3.61 9.04 8.74
N ASP A 123 -3.98 8.20 7.78
CA ASP A 123 -3.82 6.74 7.88
C ASP A 123 -2.35 6.33 8.11
N MET A 124 -1.43 6.94 7.37
CA MET A 124 0.01 6.70 7.53
C MET A 124 0.53 7.21 8.89
N LEU A 125 0.07 8.37 9.35
CA LEU A 125 0.42 8.94 10.65
C LEU A 125 -0.08 8.08 11.82
N LEU A 126 -1.29 7.53 11.72
CA LEU A 126 -1.84 6.59 12.70
C LEU A 126 -1.01 5.30 12.77
N ALA A 127 -0.52 4.81 11.63
CA ALA A 127 0.38 3.65 11.58
C ALA A 127 1.74 3.92 12.25
N CYS A 128 2.16 5.18 12.39
CA CYS A 128 3.33 5.57 13.17
C CYS A 128 3.10 5.59 14.70
N GLY A 129 1.87 5.39 15.17
CA GLY A 129 1.54 5.37 16.60
C GLY A 129 1.57 6.75 17.27
N LEU A 130 1.36 7.82 16.50
CA LEU A 130 1.29 9.19 17.01
C LEU A 130 0.16 9.40 18.01
N LYS A 131 0.39 10.30 18.96
CA LYS A 131 -0.58 10.73 19.96
C LYS A 131 -0.82 12.23 19.86
N ARG A 132 -1.97 12.68 20.34
CA ARG A 132 -2.28 14.11 20.48
C ARG A 132 -1.14 14.83 21.22
N GLY A 133 -0.70 15.97 20.67
CA GLY A 133 0.41 16.77 21.17
C GLY A 133 1.79 16.32 20.68
N ASP A 134 1.92 15.20 19.98
CA ASP A 134 3.19 14.83 19.36
C ASP A 134 3.55 15.78 18.21
N GLU A 135 4.83 16.10 18.08
CA GLU A 135 5.33 16.91 16.97
C GLU A 135 5.53 16.08 15.70
N VAL A 136 5.15 16.68 14.57
CA VAL A 136 5.35 16.12 13.23
C VAL A 136 6.12 17.14 12.41
N ALA A 137 7.29 16.75 11.93
CA ALA A 137 8.11 17.55 11.03
C ALA A 137 7.47 17.51 9.64
N ILE A 138 7.30 18.67 9.01
CA ILE A 138 6.73 18.76 7.67
C ILE A 138 7.67 19.59 6.80
N ASN A 139 8.24 18.95 5.78
CA ASN A 139 9.07 19.62 4.79
C ASN A 139 8.33 19.69 3.45
N LEU A 140 8.05 20.90 3.00
CA LEU A 140 7.14 21.18 1.89
C LEU A 140 7.87 21.84 0.72
N SER A 141 7.51 21.44 -0.50
CA SER A 141 7.92 22.17 -1.72
C SER A 141 6.72 22.85 -2.37
N GLY A 142 6.97 23.86 -3.21
CA GLY A 142 5.93 24.50 -4.01
C GLY A 142 5.32 23.57 -5.07
N SER A 143 5.90 22.40 -5.32
CA SER A 143 5.49 21.50 -6.39
C SER A 143 4.09 20.89 -6.21
N PHE A 144 3.66 20.61 -4.97
CA PHE A 144 2.37 19.94 -4.72
C PHE A 144 1.57 20.68 -3.64
N PRO A 145 1.08 21.90 -3.90
CA PRO A 145 0.40 22.72 -2.90
C PRO A 145 -0.83 22.02 -2.31
N ALA A 146 -1.57 21.25 -3.11
CA ALA A 146 -2.71 20.46 -2.63
C ALA A 146 -2.30 19.43 -1.55
N LEU A 147 -1.18 18.73 -1.73
CA LEU A 147 -0.67 17.78 -0.75
C LEU A 147 -0.06 18.46 0.48
N ASN A 148 0.50 19.66 0.32
CA ASN A 148 1.00 20.45 1.43
C ASN A 148 -0.15 20.72 2.43
N PHE A 149 -1.31 21.19 1.95
CA PHE A 149 -2.47 21.43 2.81
C PHE A 149 -3.06 20.13 3.37
N ALA A 150 -3.12 19.06 2.57
CA ALA A 150 -3.57 17.77 3.04
C ALA A 150 -2.70 17.25 4.22
N ALA A 151 -1.38 17.46 4.17
CA ALA A 151 -0.46 17.09 5.24
C ALA A 151 -0.69 17.91 6.51
N ILE A 152 -0.81 19.23 6.39
CA ILE A 152 -1.07 20.13 7.52
C ILE A 152 -2.38 19.75 8.22
N VAL A 153 -3.46 19.61 7.44
CA VAL A 153 -4.78 19.25 7.96
C VAL A 153 -4.76 17.87 8.62
N ALA A 154 -4.12 16.87 8.02
CA ALA A 154 -4.02 15.53 8.61
C ALA A 154 -3.36 15.55 10.00
N VAL A 155 -2.28 16.34 10.16
CA VAL A 155 -1.56 16.48 11.44
C VAL A 155 -2.43 17.21 12.47
N GLU A 156 -3.06 18.32 12.08
CA GLU A 156 -3.89 19.13 12.99
C GLU A 156 -5.16 18.38 13.44
N GLU A 157 -5.83 17.64 12.55
CA GLU A 157 -7.02 16.85 12.89
C GLU A 157 -6.71 15.66 13.82
N LEU A 158 -5.49 15.12 13.77
CA LEU A 158 -5.00 14.16 14.78
C LEU A 158 -4.67 14.84 16.12
N GLY A 159 -4.73 16.17 16.18
CA GLY A 159 -4.31 16.95 17.34
C GLY A 159 -2.81 16.92 17.59
N CYS A 160 -2.02 16.60 16.57
CA CYS A 160 -0.56 16.69 16.60
C CYS A 160 -0.10 18.12 16.29
N ILE A 161 1.18 18.40 16.54
CA ILE A 161 1.77 19.73 16.36
C ILE A 161 2.65 19.73 15.10
N PRO A 162 2.22 20.39 14.01
CA PRO A 162 3.03 20.51 12.80
C PRO A 162 4.20 21.50 12.98
N VAL A 163 5.42 21.07 12.65
CA VAL A 163 6.62 21.91 12.54
C VAL A 163 7.01 22.03 11.07
N ILE A 164 6.64 23.15 10.44
CA ILE A 164 6.61 23.29 8.98
C ILE A 164 7.81 24.09 8.48
N ILE A 165 8.54 23.53 7.52
CA ILE A 165 9.50 24.27 6.69
C ILE A 165 9.10 24.09 5.23
N SER A 166 9.07 25.18 4.47
CA SER A 166 8.69 25.14 3.05
C SER A 166 9.74 25.77 2.14
N SER A 167 9.60 25.54 0.83
CA SER A 167 10.42 26.19 -0.19
C SER A 167 9.58 26.91 -1.24
N ILE A 168 10.07 28.04 -1.77
CA ILE A 168 9.38 28.87 -2.79
C ILE A 168 9.28 28.12 -4.13
N GLY A 169 10.38 27.51 -4.55
CA GLY A 169 10.50 26.85 -5.85
C GLY A 169 9.47 25.75 -6.08
N SER A 170 9.00 25.67 -7.32
CA SER A 170 7.99 24.70 -7.73
C SER A 170 8.34 24.09 -9.08
N SER A 171 7.93 22.83 -9.30
CA SER A 171 7.90 22.27 -10.65
C SER A 171 6.88 22.97 -11.54
N THR A 172 6.89 22.65 -12.84
CA THR A 172 5.78 22.96 -13.75
C THR A 172 4.45 22.50 -13.15
N TYR A 173 3.39 23.28 -13.40
CA TYR A 173 2.01 23.05 -12.95
C TYR A 173 1.78 23.03 -11.42
N GLY A 174 2.81 23.26 -10.60
CA GLY A 174 2.69 23.43 -9.14
C GLY A 174 2.40 24.88 -8.75
N ALA A 175 2.80 25.34 -7.57
CA ALA A 175 2.67 26.74 -7.16
C ALA A 175 3.77 27.64 -7.78
N ASN A 176 3.89 27.60 -9.10
CA ASN A 176 4.92 28.30 -9.87
C ASN A 176 4.40 29.63 -10.48
N ASP A 177 3.36 30.26 -9.95
CA ASP A 177 3.07 31.64 -10.32
C ASP A 177 3.86 32.58 -9.41
N PRO A 178 4.78 33.42 -9.92
CA PRO A 178 5.47 34.42 -9.09
C PRO A 178 4.55 35.36 -8.31
N LYS A 179 3.30 35.53 -8.75
CA LYS A 179 2.29 36.33 -8.05
C LYS A 179 1.56 35.55 -6.95
N GLN A 180 1.59 34.22 -6.99
CA GLN A 180 0.88 33.34 -6.07
C GLN A 180 1.68 32.05 -5.84
N THR A 181 2.70 32.17 -5.00
CA THR A 181 3.51 31.04 -4.51
C THR A 181 2.71 30.20 -3.52
N TYR A 182 3.25 29.04 -3.13
CA TYR A 182 2.63 28.23 -2.08
C TYR A 182 2.49 29.03 -0.77
N GLN A 183 3.47 29.86 -0.43
CA GLN A 183 3.47 30.65 0.80
C GLN A 183 2.43 31.78 0.78
N ASP A 184 2.08 32.29 -0.41
CA ASP A 184 0.94 33.19 -0.58
C ASP A 184 -0.38 32.47 -0.28
N MET A 185 -0.54 31.25 -0.80
CA MET A 185 -1.70 30.40 -0.51
C MET A 185 -1.75 30.05 0.98
N GLU A 186 -0.61 29.67 1.59
CA GLU A 186 -0.50 29.37 3.01
C GLU A 186 -0.88 30.58 3.87
N HIS A 187 -0.40 31.78 3.50
CA HIS A 187 -0.77 33.01 4.18
C HIS A 187 -2.27 33.26 4.09
N GLN A 188 -2.85 33.20 2.88
CA GLN A 188 -4.29 33.39 2.66
C GLN A 188 -5.14 32.42 3.51
N VAL A 189 -4.78 31.14 3.50
CA VAL A 189 -5.52 30.07 4.20
C VAL A 189 -5.39 30.21 5.72
N TYR A 190 -4.22 30.63 6.21
CA TYR A 190 -4.00 30.91 7.62
C TYR A 190 -4.79 32.15 8.10
N GLU A 191 -4.78 33.25 7.35
CA GLU A 191 -5.56 34.45 7.69
C GLU A 191 -7.08 34.17 7.67
N ALA A 192 -7.52 33.20 6.86
CA ALA A 192 -8.89 32.71 6.86
C ALA A 192 -9.23 31.76 8.03
N GLY A 193 -8.26 31.39 8.87
CA GLY A 193 -8.43 30.49 10.01
C GLY A 193 -8.63 29.02 9.63
N LEU A 194 -8.30 28.64 8.39
CA LEU A 194 -8.48 27.27 7.88
C LEU A 194 -7.32 26.32 8.23
N ILE A 195 -6.17 26.88 8.65
CA ILE A 195 -5.04 26.20 9.28
C ILE A 195 -4.59 27.01 10.50
N SER A 196 -4.00 26.36 11.50
CA SER A 196 -3.63 27.00 12.77
C SER A 196 -2.17 27.41 12.86
N VAL A 197 -1.34 26.95 11.93
CA VAL A 197 0.10 27.25 11.86
C VAL A 197 0.53 27.60 10.44
N ARG A 198 1.75 28.11 10.29
CA ARG A 198 2.42 28.36 9.00
C ARG A 198 3.87 27.88 9.06
N SER A 199 4.52 27.84 7.90
CA SER A 199 5.97 27.65 7.77
C SER A 199 6.76 28.53 8.75
N ILE A 200 7.55 27.92 9.63
CA ILE A 200 8.45 28.64 10.56
C ILE A 200 9.71 29.13 9.86
N LEU A 201 10.02 28.56 8.70
CA LEU A 201 11.19 28.87 7.89
C LEU A 201 10.85 28.58 6.42
N VAL A 202 11.29 29.47 5.53
CA VAL A 202 11.07 29.37 4.09
C VAL A 202 12.41 29.49 3.37
N SER A 203 12.79 28.49 2.58
CA SER A 203 13.95 28.58 1.69
C SER A 203 13.52 28.95 0.27
N PRO A 204 14.44 29.45 -0.58
CA PRO A 204 14.21 29.48 -2.01
C PRO A 204 13.85 28.12 -2.58
N GLY A 205 14.52 27.05 -2.16
CA GLY A 205 14.41 25.75 -2.83
C GLY A 205 15.26 25.70 -4.10
N GLY A 206 14.84 24.87 -5.06
CA GLY A 206 15.59 24.72 -6.32
C GLY A 206 17.02 24.24 -6.10
N ASP A 207 17.90 24.61 -7.02
CA ASP A 207 19.29 24.18 -7.00
C ASP A 207 20.03 24.80 -5.80
N GLY A 208 20.68 23.92 -5.03
CA GLY A 208 21.36 24.28 -3.78
C GLY A 208 20.43 24.65 -2.61
N ASP A 209 19.11 24.53 -2.76
CA ASP A 209 18.10 25.08 -1.83
C ASP A 209 18.16 26.63 -1.70
N ILE A 210 18.91 27.29 -2.60
CA ILE A 210 19.12 28.75 -2.65
C ILE A 210 18.60 29.36 -3.96
N GLY A 211 17.92 28.59 -4.80
CA GLY A 211 17.25 29.07 -6.00
C GLY A 211 18.17 29.38 -7.18
N LEU A 212 19.32 28.70 -7.32
CA LEU A 212 20.28 28.99 -8.40
C LEU A 212 19.71 28.86 -9.83
N ASN A 213 18.63 28.09 -9.98
CA ASN A 213 17.91 27.88 -11.24
C ASN A 213 16.67 28.76 -11.41
N MET A 214 16.50 29.80 -10.58
CA MET A 214 15.41 30.77 -10.68
C MET A 214 15.91 32.12 -11.21
N ASP A 215 14.96 32.94 -11.65
CA ASP A 215 15.20 34.34 -11.92
C ASP A 215 15.45 35.10 -10.58
N PRO A 216 16.64 35.70 -10.40
CA PRO A 216 17.02 36.29 -9.11
C PRO A 216 16.22 37.54 -8.77
N GLU A 217 15.78 38.33 -9.75
CA GLU A 217 14.96 39.53 -9.50
C GLU A 217 13.55 39.12 -9.07
N ILE A 218 12.98 38.10 -9.73
CA ILE A 218 11.67 37.56 -9.35
C ILE A 218 11.74 36.92 -7.95
N LEU A 219 12.78 36.14 -7.65
CA LEU A 219 12.96 35.51 -6.35
C LEU A 219 13.08 36.55 -5.24
N LEU A 220 13.90 37.58 -5.42
CA LEU A 220 14.06 38.66 -4.44
C LEU A 220 12.72 39.36 -4.15
N ASN A 221 11.94 39.68 -5.19
CA ASN A 221 10.62 40.29 -5.03
C ASN A 221 9.64 39.39 -4.23
N ILE A 222 9.72 38.07 -4.41
CA ILE A 222 8.93 37.11 -3.65
C ILE A 222 9.40 37.08 -2.19
N GLU A 223 10.71 36.94 -1.94
CA GLU A 223 11.27 36.90 -0.58
C GLU A 223 10.90 38.14 0.22
N GLU A 224 11.03 39.33 -0.36
CA GLU A 224 10.63 40.59 0.28
C GLU A 224 9.13 40.63 0.59
N ARG A 225 8.29 40.09 -0.30
CA ARG A 225 6.84 40.01 -0.09
C ARG A 225 6.49 39.04 1.04
N LEU A 226 7.10 37.86 1.07
CA LEU A 226 6.88 36.87 2.12
C LEU A 226 7.40 37.35 3.47
N ALA A 227 8.52 38.07 3.51
CA ALA A 227 9.02 38.72 4.72
C ALA A 227 8.01 39.73 5.29
N ARG A 228 7.29 40.49 4.44
CA ARG A 228 6.21 41.40 4.89
C ARG A 228 5.00 40.66 5.48
N TYR A 229 4.75 39.40 5.10
CA TYR A 229 3.75 38.54 5.75
C TYR A 229 4.22 37.95 7.09
N GLY A 230 5.50 38.14 7.43
CA GLY A 230 6.11 37.64 8.66
C GLY A 230 6.80 36.28 8.52
N TYR A 231 7.03 35.77 7.30
CA TYR A 231 7.83 34.56 7.12
C TYR A 231 9.32 34.83 7.35
N THR A 232 10.00 33.85 7.96
CA THR A 232 11.46 33.86 8.08
C THR A 232 12.08 33.26 6.83
N ILE A 233 12.66 34.10 5.98
CA ILE A 233 13.41 33.66 4.80
C ILE A 233 14.79 33.16 5.24
N TYR A 234 15.18 31.98 4.76
CA TYR A 234 16.44 31.34 5.09
C TYR A 234 17.16 30.88 3.84
N ASN A 235 18.28 31.54 3.55
CA ASN A 235 19.14 31.29 2.41
C ASN A 235 20.54 30.92 2.93
N GLU A 236 20.79 29.63 3.09
CA GLU A 236 22.07 29.08 3.57
C GLU A 236 22.74 28.27 2.44
N PRO A 237 23.79 28.82 1.81
CA PRO A 237 24.50 28.15 0.71
C PRO A 237 25.21 26.86 1.12
N ASN A 238 25.61 26.72 2.40
CA ASN A 238 26.19 25.48 2.89
C ASN A 238 25.07 24.49 3.26
N ILE A 239 24.81 23.57 2.34
CA ILE A 239 23.73 22.59 2.48
C ILE A 239 23.78 21.74 3.76
N ASN A 240 24.97 21.41 4.29
CA ASN A 240 25.08 20.69 5.57
C ASN A 240 24.63 21.56 6.74
N THR A 241 25.05 22.83 6.75
CA THR A 241 24.62 23.82 7.76
C THR A 241 23.10 24.04 7.70
N ASN A 242 22.55 24.09 6.48
CA ASN A 242 21.11 24.19 6.25
C ASN A 242 20.36 22.97 6.83
N LEU A 243 20.84 21.75 6.53
CA LEU A 243 20.27 20.51 7.05
C LEU A 243 20.35 20.45 8.58
N ASP A 244 21.49 20.80 9.18
CA ASP A 244 21.67 20.81 10.63
C ASP A 244 20.71 21.81 11.30
N LYS A 245 20.50 22.98 10.70
CA LYS A 245 19.51 23.96 11.18
C LYS A 245 18.10 23.39 11.16
N ARG A 246 17.68 22.75 10.06
CA ARG A 246 16.36 22.12 9.91
C ARG A 246 16.16 20.99 10.92
N MET A 247 17.14 20.10 11.06
CA MET A 247 17.09 19.01 12.03
C MET A 247 16.98 19.52 13.46
N ASN A 248 17.67 20.62 13.81
CA ASN A 248 17.57 21.22 15.14
C ASN A 248 16.18 21.85 15.38
N LEU A 249 15.57 22.47 14.37
CA LEU A 249 14.20 22.99 14.47
C LEU A 249 13.15 21.87 14.62
N MET A 250 13.42 20.70 14.06
CA MET A 250 12.52 19.54 14.02
C MET A 250 12.91 18.41 15.00
N LYS A 251 13.79 18.68 15.96
CA LYS A 251 14.43 17.64 16.78
C LYS A 251 13.44 16.80 17.61
N ASP A 252 12.34 17.41 18.04
CA ASP A 252 11.34 16.78 18.91
C ASP A 252 10.24 16.07 18.11
N ALA A 253 10.19 16.27 16.78
CA ALA A 253 9.26 15.60 15.90
C ALA A 253 9.49 14.09 15.85
N LYS A 254 8.41 13.31 15.88
CA LYS A 254 8.47 11.83 15.86
C LYS A 254 8.44 11.24 14.47
N VAL A 255 7.91 11.98 13.51
CA VAL A 255 7.72 11.56 12.12
C VAL A 255 8.06 12.75 11.22
N LEU A 256 8.66 12.48 10.06
CA LEU A 256 8.82 13.46 8.99
C LEU A 256 7.80 13.20 7.90
N ILE A 257 7.04 14.19 7.50
CA ILE A 257 6.32 14.24 6.22
C ILE A 257 7.16 15.07 5.26
N ASN A 258 7.52 14.51 4.12
CA ASN A 258 8.14 15.28 3.04
C ASN A 258 7.21 15.29 1.81
N VAL A 259 6.98 16.48 1.24
CA VAL A 259 6.13 16.67 0.07
C VAL A 259 6.95 17.19 -1.12
N GLY A 260 7.04 16.37 -2.16
CA GLY A 260 7.84 16.62 -3.36
C GLY A 260 9.29 16.11 -3.26
N GLY A 261 10.06 16.40 -4.32
CA GLY A 261 11.43 15.94 -4.51
C GLY A 261 12.46 17.04 -4.28
N ASN A 262 12.38 17.74 -3.14
CA ASN A 262 13.32 18.81 -2.82
C ASN A 262 14.70 18.25 -2.44
N LEU A 263 15.75 19.02 -2.77
CA LEU A 263 17.15 18.63 -2.58
C LEU A 263 17.47 18.28 -1.13
N VAL A 264 16.98 19.06 -0.16
CA VAL A 264 17.27 18.85 1.27
C VAL A 264 16.72 17.52 1.80
N SER A 265 15.65 16.99 1.22
CA SER A 265 15.11 15.69 1.65
C SER A 265 15.79 14.50 1.00
N GLN A 266 16.36 14.67 -0.20
CA GLN A 266 16.94 13.57 -1.00
C GLN A 266 18.44 13.74 -1.27
N PHE A 267 19.16 14.48 -0.41
CA PHE A 267 20.51 14.97 -0.66
C PHE A 267 21.56 13.85 -0.86
N HIS A 268 22.37 13.95 -1.92
CA HIS A 268 23.56 13.15 -2.34
C HIS A 268 23.46 11.60 -2.40
N SER A 269 22.61 10.98 -1.60
CA SER A 269 22.73 9.55 -1.26
C SER A 269 21.43 8.87 -0.83
N ASP A 270 20.33 9.61 -0.68
CA ASP A 270 18.99 9.03 -0.55
C ASP A 270 18.46 8.44 -1.87
N ILE A 271 19.35 8.15 -2.83
CA ILE A 271 19.07 7.56 -4.15
C ILE A 271 18.30 6.22 -4.01
N GLY A 272 18.45 5.52 -2.88
CA GLY A 272 17.68 4.32 -2.55
C GLY A 272 16.18 4.58 -2.33
N TYR A 273 15.80 5.78 -1.90
CA TYR A 273 14.43 6.21 -1.58
C TYR A 273 13.81 7.08 -2.65
N THR A 274 14.54 7.38 -3.74
CA THR A 274 14.00 8.14 -4.88
C THR A 274 12.73 7.50 -5.45
N TRP A 275 12.56 6.18 -5.25
CA TRP A 275 11.39 5.41 -5.67
C TRP A 275 10.47 5.00 -4.52
N ASP A 276 10.85 5.23 -3.26
CA ASP A 276 9.99 4.92 -2.12
C ASP A 276 8.98 6.06 -1.91
N TYR A 277 7.76 5.70 -1.56
CA TYR A 277 6.65 6.63 -1.40
C TYR A 277 5.66 6.14 -0.33
N GLY A 278 4.92 7.08 0.25
CA GLY A 278 4.08 6.81 1.42
C GLY A 278 4.92 6.55 2.66
N LEU A 279 4.45 5.66 3.54
CA LEU A 279 5.10 5.36 4.82
C LEU A 279 6.34 4.48 4.65
N ILE A 280 7.48 5.02 5.08
CA ILE A 280 8.78 4.37 5.16
C ILE A 280 9.13 4.18 6.64
N LEU A 281 9.31 2.93 7.05
CA LEU A 281 9.64 2.55 8.41
C LEU A 281 11.16 2.39 8.57
N PRO A 282 11.74 2.76 9.72
CA PRO A 282 13.18 2.58 9.97
C PRO A 282 13.66 1.14 9.83
N THR A 283 12.77 0.15 9.95
CA THR A 283 13.09 -1.28 9.79
C THR A 283 13.33 -1.71 8.35
N GLN A 284 12.98 -0.89 7.35
CA GLN A 284 13.16 -1.19 5.91
C GLN A 284 14.62 -0.95 5.45
N LYS A 285 15.58 -1.13 6.36
CA LYS A 285 17.02 -0.82 6.26
C LYS A 285 17.71 -1.45 5.06
N LEU A 286 17.80 -0.71 3.95
CA LEU A 286 18.79 -0.98 2.91
C LEU A 286 19.54 0.31 2.59
N ASN A 287 20.69 0.50 3.27
CA ASN A 287 21.71 1.50 2.95
C ASN A 287 21.25 2.97 2.94
N TYR A 288 20.69 3.47 4.05
CA TYR A 288 20.59 4.92 4.25
C TYR A 288 22.00 5.50 4.41
N ARG A 289 22.27 6.63 3.76
CA ARG A 289 23.28 7.56 4.23
C ARG A 289 22.53 8.67 4.98
N GLU A 290 23.01 9.06 6.15
CA GLU A 290 22.38 10.07 7.02
C GLU A 290 22.60 11.50 6.48
N ASP A 291 22.33 11.69 5.20
CA ASP A 291 22.69 12.92 4.49
C ASP A 291 21.49 13.88 4.44
N GLY A 292 20.44 13.52 3.68
CA GLY A 292 19.20 14.30 3.58
C GLY A 292 18.29 14.18 4.80
N LEU A 293 17.21 14.96 4.84
CA LEU A 293 16.22 14.88 5.94
C LEU A 293 15.61 13.48 6.08
N ILE A 294 15.36 12.78 4.96
CA ILE A 294 14.81 11.41 4.98
C ILE A 294 15.80 10.47 5.65
N GLY A 295 17.04 10.42 5.14
CA GLY A 295 18.11 9.60 5.71
C GLY A 295 18.35 9.90 7.20
N ARG A 296 18.36 11.17 7.59
CA ARG A 296 18.58 11.59 9.00
C ARG A 296 17.43 11.21 9.93
N PHE A 297 16.17 11.34 9.51
CA PHE A 297 15.04 10.88 10.33
C PHE A 297 15.07 9.36 10.52
N LEU A 298 15.32 8.62 9.43
CA LEU A 298 15.37 7.15 9.48
C LEU A 298 16.57 6.64 10.28
N GLY A 299 17.72 7.35 10.22
CA GLY A 299 18.89 7.09 11.06
C GLY A 299 18.64 7.31 12.56
N LEU A 300 17.69 8.18 12.90
CA LEU A 300 17.22 8.40 14.28
C LEU A 300 16.07 7.46 14.68
N ASP A 301 15.82 6.39 13.92
CA ASP A 301 14.71 5.45 14.09
C ASP A 301 13.32 6.15 14.10
N LYS A 302 13.17 7.26 13.36
CA LYS A 302 11.91 7.97 13.15
C LYS A 302 11.36 7.71 11.75
N PRO A 303 10.10 7.29 11.59
CA PRO A 303 9.52 6.99 10.28
C PRO A 303 9.34 8.26 9.42
N VAL A 304 9.24 8.04 8.12
CA VAL A 304 9.08 9.10 7.11
C VAL A 304 7.85 8.81 6.24
N ILE A 305 7.08 9.83 5.93
CA ILE A 305 5.99 9.80 4.95
C ILE A 305 6.44 10.62 3.73
N GLN A 306 6.77 9.92 2.64
CA GLN A 306 7.28 10.53 1.41
C GLN A 306 6.15 10.70 0.37
N MET A 307 5.69 11.94 0.21
CA MET A 307 4.62 12.31 -0.73
C MET A 307 5.22 12.83 -2.05
N LEU A 308 5.62 11.91 -2.93
CA LEU A 308 6.21 12.25 -4.24
C LEU A 308 5.56 11.47 -5.40
N ASN A 309 5.53 10.14 -5.34
CA ASN A 309 4.90 9.34 -6.38
C ASN A 309 3.38 9.26 -6.17
N VAL A 310 2.71 10.40 -6.40
CA VAL A 310 1.30 10.61 -6.06
C VAL A 310 0.36 9.64 -6.78
N VAL A 311 0.68 9.27 -8.02
CA VAL A 311 -0.13 8.33 -8.82
C VAL A 311 -0.13 6.96 -8.17
N ASP A 312 1.02 6.45 -7.76
CA ASP A 312 1.10 5.12 -7.13
C ASP A 312 0.47 5.11 -5.73
N ILE A 313 0.60 6.21 -4.98
CA ILE A 313 -0.14 6.37 -3.72
C ILE A 313 -1.65 6.37 -3.97
N ALA A 314 -2.13 7.12 -4.96
CA ALA A 314 -3.55 7.15 -5.30
C ALA A 314 -4.06 5.77 -5.74
N VAL A 315 -3.31 5.03 -6.57
CA VAL A 315 -3.65 3.65 -6.95
C VAL A 315 -3.75 2.75 -5.72
N LYS A 316 -2.79 2.83 -4.80
CA LYS A 316 -2.77 2.03 -3.56
C LYS A 316 -4.00 2.28 -2.67
N TYR A 317 -4.50 3.51 -2.65
CA TYR A 317 -5.66 3.92 -1.84
C TYR A 317 -6.96 4.04 -2.66
N GLN A 318 -6.97 3.53 -3.90
CA GLN A 318 -8.11 3.59 -4.81
C GLN A 318 -8.72 5.00 -4.98
N LEU A 319 -7.85 6.01 -5.06
CA LEU A 319 -8.24 7.39 -5.36
C LEU A 319 -8.26 7.63 -6.88
N PRO A 320 -9.12 8.53 -7.39
CA PRO A 320 -9.14 8.92 -8.79
C PRO A 320 -7.78 9.43 -9.30
N ILE A 321 -7.39 8.99 -10.50
CA ILE A 321 -6.18 9.43 -11.19
C ILE A 321 -6.54 10.49 -12.23
N GLU A 322 -5.83 11.62 -12.21
CA GLU A 322 -6.03 12.74 -13.13
C GLU A 322 -7.49 13.20 -13.27
N PRO A 323 -8.25 13.37 -12.16
CA PRO A 323 -9.65 13.76 -12.26
C PRO A 323 -9.79 15.16 -12.87
N ASP A 324 -10.87 15.43 -13.60
CA ASP A 324 -11.20 16.79 -14.08
C ASP A 324 -11.94 17.60 -13.02
N ILE A 325 -12.79 16.92 -12.24
CA ILE A 325 -13.55 17.47 -11.12
C ILE A 325 -12.96 16.87 -9.84
N ILE A 326 -12.73 17.72 -8.85
CA ILE A 326 -12.15 17.28 -7.57
C ILE A 326 -13.07 16.24 -6.91
N ALA A 327 -12.47 15.17 -6.40
CA ALA A 327 -13.16 14.08 -5.71
C ALA A 327 -13.90 14.60 -4.46
N LYS A 328 -15.02 13.95 -4.12
CA LYS A 328 -15.78 14.33 -2.93
C LYS A 328 -15.10 13.79 -1.67
N PRO A 329 -15.17 14.52 -0.54
CA PRO A 329 -14.75 14.00 0.77
C PRO A 329 -15.43 12.66 1.06
N GLY A 330 -14.66 11.69 1.57
CA GLY A 330 -15.19 10.36 1.90
C GLY A 330 -15.11 9.32 0.77
N GLU A 331 -14.56 9.67 -0.39
CA GLU A 331 -14.33 8.73 -1.50
C GLU A 331 -12.95 8.04 -1.41
N GLY A 332 -12.92 6.74 -1.74
CA GLY A 332 -11.70 5.91 -1.78
C GLY A 332 -11.61 4.89 -0.66
N ASP A 333 -10.69 3.93 -0.81
CA ASP A 333 -10.52 2.80 0.13
C ASP A 333 -10.09 3.22 1.53
N VAL A 334 -9.51 4.41 1.66
CA VAL A 334 -9.14 4.99 2.95
C VAL A 334 -10.34 5.25 3.86
N PHE A 335 -11.57 5.13 3.36
CA PHE A 335 -12.81 5.23 4.14
C PHE A 335 -13.54 3.89 4.30
N VAL A 336 -13.04 2.79 3.70
CA VAL A 336 -13.71 1.49 3.72
C VAL A 336 -13.16 0.61 4.84
N GLY A 337 -14.04 0.15 5.73
CA GLY A 337 -13.68 -0.74 6.84
C GLY A 337 -13.00 -2.02 6.36
N ARG A 338 -11.92 -2.43 7.03
CA ARG A 338 -11.30 -3.74 6.75
C ARG A 338 -12.30 -4.85 7.10
N ILE A 339 -12.40 -5.84 6.23
CA ILE A 339 -13.18 -7.05 6.49
C ILE A 339 -12.40 -7.89 7.51
N TYR A 340 -12.97 -8.05 8.70
CA TYR A 340 -12.45 -8.98 9.69
C TYR A 340 -13.18 -10.31 9.54
N TYR A 341 -12.42 -11.37 9.29
CA TYR A 341 -12.92 -12.73 9.34
C TYR A 341 -12.85 -13.23 10.79
N GLY A 342 -13.98 -13.67 11.34
CA GLY A 342 -14.03 -14.23 12.70
C GLY A 342 -13.15 -15.48 12.84
N VAL A 343 -12.81 -15.84 14.09
CA VAL A 343 -12.06 -17.08 14.42
C VAL A 343 -12.72 -18.35 13.84
N SER A 344 -14.03 -18.30 13.62
CA SER A 344 -14.83 -19.29 12.88
C SER A 344 -14.28 -19.61 11.48
N VAL A 345 -13.71 -18.63 10.77
CA VAL A 345 -13.13 -18.82 9.44
C VAL A 345 -11.83 -19.61 9.54
N CYS A 346 -10.98 -19.30 10.53
CA CYS A 346 -9.78 -20.10 10.80
C CYS A 346 -10.14 -21.55 11.16
N ALA A 347 -11.19 -21.76 11.96
CA ALA A 347 -11.69 -23.10 12.27
C ALA A 347 -12.23 -23.83 11.02
N GLY A 348 -12.93 -23.12 10.13
CA GLY A 348 -13.38 -23.64 8.84
C GLY A 348 -12.23 -24.07 7.93
N ILE A 349 -11.21 -23.21 7.78
CA ILE A 349 -9.98 -23.52 7.02
C ILE A 349 -9.27 -24.75 7.61
N LEU A 350 -9.15 -24.82 8.94
CA LEU A 350 -8.52 -25.94 9.63
C LEU A 350 -9.30 -27.25 9.40
N LEU A 351 -10.64 -27.21 9.46
CA LEU A 351 -11.51 -28.35 9.14
C LEU A 351 -11.35 -28.79 7.68
N PHE A 352 -11.31 -27.84 6.74
CA PHE A 352 -11.07 -28.12 5.33
C PHE A 352 -9.72 -28.82 5.11
N LEU A 353 -8.65 -28.30 5.71
CA LEU A 353 -7.32 -28.90 5.66
C LEU A 353 -7.31 -30.32 6.27
N MET A 354 -8.00 -30.54 7.39
CA MET A 354 -8.14 -31.88 7.99
C MET A 354 -8.85 -32.86 7.05
N VAL A 355 -9.90 -32.43 6.35
CA VAL A 355 -10.60 -33.26 5.35
C VAL A 355 -9.66 -33.64 4.22
N VAL A 356 -8.90 -32.68 3.67
CA VAL A 356 -7.94 -32.91 2.58
C VAL A 356 -6.79 -33.82 3.02
N ILE A 357 -6.22 -33.61 4.21
CA ILE A 357 -5.13 -34.45 4.74
C ILE A 357 -5.61 -35.88 4.98
N ARG A 358 -6.79 -36.05 5.62
CA ARG A 358 -7.42 -37.35 5.83
C ARG A 358 -7.66 -38.05 4.49
N ASP A 359 -8.18 -37.32 3.51
CA ASP A 359 -8.41 -37.83 2.16
C ASP A 359 -7.11 -38.33 1.50
N GLY A 360 -6.04 -37.52 1.57
CA GLY A 360 -4.71 -37.89 1.09
C GLY A 360 -4.11 -39.10 1.84
N TYR A 361 -4.35 -39.23 3.14
CA TYR A 361 -3.94 -40.39 3.93
C TYR A 361 -4.69 -41.66 3.49
N LEU A 362 -6.00 -41.59 3.32
CA LEU A 362 -6.82 -42.72 2.86
C LEU A 362 -6.42 -43.16 1.45
N GLN A 363 -6.11 -42.21 0.56
CA GLN A 363 -5.54 -42.47 -0.78
C GLN A 363 -4.25 -43.29 -0.69
N ARG A 364 -3.31 -42.88 0.17
CA ARG A 364 -2.05 -43.61 0.39
C ARG A 364 -2.32 -45.01 0.96
N LYS A 365 -3.21 -45.14 1.94
CA LYS A 365 -3.57 -46.43 2.56
C LYS A 365 -4.21 -47.40 1.56
N GLU A 366 -5.13 -46.92 0.71
CA GLU A 366 -5.74 -47.73 -0.35
C GLU A 366 -4.71 -48.15 -1.40
N LYS A 367 -3.80 -47.26 -1.80
CA LYS A 367 -2.71 -47.58 -2.73
C LYS A 367 -1.77 -48.63 -2.13
N SER A 368 -1.36 -48.49 -0.88
CA SER A 368 -0.55 -49.48 -0.15
C SER A 368 -1.25 -50.82 0.02
N LYS A 369 -2.58 -50.83 0.22
CA LYS A 369 -3.37 -52.07 0.29
C LYS A 369 -3.43 -52.76 -1.07
N LYS A 370 -3.70 -52.03 -2.16
CA LYS A 370 -3.68 -52.56 -3.53
C LYS A 370 -2.32 -53.15 -3.91
N ILE A 371 -1.22 -52.48 -3.53
CA ILE A 371 0.14 -52.98 -3.74
C ILE A 371 0.35 -54.30 -2.96
N ARG A 372 -0.04 -54.36 -1.68
CA ARG A 372 0.03 -55.59 -0.87
C ARG A 372 -0.81 -56.74 -1.45
N ASP A 373 -2.06 -56.47 -1.83
CA ASP A 373 -2.95 -57.48 -2.40
C ASP A 373 -2.41 -58.03 -3.73
N CYS A 374 -1.77 -57.18 -4.56
CA CYS A 374 -1.09 -57.58 -5.80
C CYS A 374 0.15 -58.46 -5.57
N ILE A 375 0.96 -58.12 -4.56
CA ILE A 375 2.14 -58.93 -4.17
C ILE A 375 1.68 -60.29 -3.64
N LEU A 376 0.66 -60.34 -2.78
CA LEU A 376 0.12 -61.58 -2.23
C LEU A 376 -0.53 -62.46 -3.31
N SER A 377 -1.22 -61.87 -4.31
CA SER A 377 -1.77 -62.65 -5.43
C SER A 377 -0.68 -63.20 -6.36
N LYS A 378 0.45 -62.52 -6.49
CA LYS A 378 1.61 -63.03 -7.26
C LYS A 378 2.33 -64.15 -6.54
N ASN A 379 2.51 -64.06 -5.22
CA ASN A 379 3.13 -65.12 -4.41
C ASN A 379 2.24 -66.37 -4.28
N GLY A 380 0.90 -66.22 -4.30
CA GLY A 380 -0.04 -67.35 -4.33
C GLY A 380 -0.10 -68.13 -5.65
N MET A 381 0.55 -67.65 -6.71
CA MET A 381 0.62 -68.31 -8.02
C MET A 381 1.96 -69.05 -8.27
N GLY A 382 2.78 -69.26 -7.24
CA GLY A 382 3.96 -70.13 -7.32
C GLY A 382 5.14 -69.54 -8.11
N TYR A 383 5.43 -68.25 -7.95
CA TYR A 383 6.73 -67.69 -8.32
C TYR A 383 7.50 -67.36 -7.04
N ASP A 384 8.58 -68.11 -6.78
CA ASP A 384 9.61 -67.73 -5.81
C ASP A 384 10.23 -66.41 -6.26
N LEU A 385 9.86 -65.32 -5.57
CA LEU A 385 10.55 -64.04 -5.70
C LEU A 385 11.68 -64.03 -4.68
N ASP A 386 12.89 -64.13 -5.22
CA ASP A 386 14.14 -64.05 -4.48
C ASP A 386 14.23 -62.76 -3.64
N SER A 387 14.74 -62.92 -2.43
CA SER A 387 14.81 -61.94 -1.34
C SER A 387 15.60 -60.66 -1.66
N SER A 388 16.23 -60.58 -2.83
CA SER A 388 17.00 -59.43 -3.32
C SER A 388 16.15 -58.31 -3.94
N VAL A 389 14.86 -58.53 -4.25
CA VAL A 389 13.99 -57.52 -4.90
C VAL A 389 13.22 -56.64 -3.89
N ILE A 390 13.14 -57.05 -2.62
CA ILE A 390 12.35 -56.35 -1.58
C ILE A 390 12.99 -55.01 -1.19
N GLY A 391 14.31 -54.84 -1.38
CA GLY A 391 15.03 -53.61 -1.06
C GLY A 391 14.93 -52.48 -2.11
N ALA A 392 14.52 -52.77 -3.35
CA ALA A 392 14.57 -51.79 -4.44
C ALA A 392 13.23 -51.05 -4.69
N ALA A 393 12.10 -51.57 -4.18
CA ALA A 393 10.77 -51.01 -4.45
C ALA A 393 10.40 -49.79 -3.58
N THR A 394 11.28 -49.35 -2.67
CA THR A 394 11.12 -48.11 -1.90
C THR A 394 11.78 -46.89 -2.54
N SER A 395 12.55 -47.04 -3.62
CA SER A 395 13.16 -45.92 -4.33
C SER A 395 12.78 -45.92 -5.80
N ASN A 396 11.99 -44.90 -6.20
CA ASN A 396 11.84 -44.40 -7.56
C ASN A 396 11.57 -45.43 -8.68
N GLN A 397 10.29 -45.65 -8.99
CA GLN A 397 9.75 -45.52 -10.37
C GLN A 397 8.28 -45.98 -10.40
N CYS A 398 7.37 -45.01 -10.46
CA CYS A 398 6.07 -45.19 -11.11
C CYS A 398 5.53 -43.80 -11.50
N LYS A 399 6.30 -43.13 -12.37
CA LYS A 399 5.76 -42.17 -13.33
C LYS A 399 5.42 -42.98 -14.59
N GLN A 400 4.30 -42.63 -15.23
CA GLN A 400 3.75 -43.13 -16.50
C GLN A 400 3.00 -44.47 -16.45
N SER A 401 1.66 -44.39 -16.35
CA SER A 401 0.74 -44.46 -17.51
C SER A 401 -0.62 -43.88 -17.12
#